data_AF-A0A7V8WUT7-F1
#
_entry.id   AF-A0A7V8WUT7-F1
#
_cell.length_a   1.000
_cell.length_b   1.000
_cell.length_c   1.000
_cell.angle_alpha   90.00
_cell.angle_beta   90.00
_cell.angle_gamma   90.00
#
_symmetry.space_group_name_H-M   'P 1'
#
loop_
_entity.id
_entity.type
_entity.pdbx_description
1 polymer ?
#
loop_
_entity_poly.entity_id
_entity_poly.type
_entity_poly.pdbx_seq_one_letter_code
_entity_poly.pdbx_strand_id
1 'polypeptide(L)'
;MINNELIRGTLDYEWETGSEGGYWSIVDKDSLLIAPISHGVFAGTKVFAKDNIERRGRVLSAMNPDGSEFVIAHAGDVVQAFIEWEDGEQELMMSSDLTQQSISFDGIWEVKDGDYLTVYEKIMPARVAWEGLVKFLRKDPDTYEELDPPYVQESADPTIWRHWFLYAYPATLMRPTGFIRPKSIPPITGLRRQKPKE
;
A
#
# COMPACT_ATOMS: atom_id res chain seq x y z
N MET A 1 -1.37 33.40 -2.61
CA MET A 1 -1.72 32.27 -3.49
C MET A 1 -1.68 31.03 -2.61
N ILE A 2 -2.80 30.33 -2.47
CA ILE A 2 -2.82 29.03 -1.81
C ILE A 2 -2.19 28.08 -2.83
N ASN A 3 -1.00 27.56 -2.56
CA ASN A 3 -0.48 26.46 -3.36
C ASN A 3 -1.38 25.25 -3.09
N ASN A 4 -1.64 24.40 -4.07
CA ASN A 4 -2.32 23.13 -3.81
C ASN A 4 -1.38 22.03 -4.24
N GLU A 5 -1.19 21.04 -3.39
CA GLU A 5 -0.48 19.83 -3.76
C GLU A 5 -1.51 18.88 -4.36
N LEU A 6 -1.31 18.51 -5.62
CA LEU A 6 -2.19 17.60 -6.35
C LEU A 6 -1.46 16.29 -6.57
N ILE A 7 -1.95 15.23 -5.93
CA ILE A 7 -1.44 13.86 -6.06
C ILE A 7 -2.44 13.06 -6.89
N ARG A 8 -1.92 12.21 -7.78
CA ARG A 8 -2.74 11.31 -8.61
C ARG A 8 -2.26 9.89 -8.41
N GLY A 9 -3.17 8.98 -8.16
CA GLY A 9 -2.76 7.67 -7.69
C GLY A 9 -3.90 6.68 -7.57
N THR A 10 -3.64 5.62 -6.83
CA THR A 10 -4.64 4.64 -6.42
C THR A 10 -4.83 4.72 -4.92
N LEU A 11 -6.07 4.58 -4.47
CA LEU A 11 -6.35 4.48 -3.05
C LEU A 11 -5.77 3.19 -2.47
N ASP A 12 -5.38 3.20 -1.20
CA ASP A 12 -4.98 1.99 -0.49
C ASP A 12 -5.32 2.08 1.00
N TYR A 13 -5.44 0.93 1.66
CA TYR A 13 -5.57 0.87 3.10
C TYR A 13 -4.33 0.22 3.70
N GLU A 14 -3.51 1.06 4.32
CA GLU A 14 -2.27 0.65 4.95
C GLU A 14 -2.56 0.07 6.33
N TRP A 15 -2.15 -1.18 6.54
CA TRP A 15 -2.23 -1.85 7.83
C TRP A 15 -0.91 -1.70 8.56
N GLU A 16 -0.91 -1.05 9.72
CA GLU A 16 0.25 -1.13 10.60
C GLU A 16 0.26 -2.50 11.28
N THR A 17 1.41 -3.16 11.26
CA THR A 17 1.57 -4.45 11.96
C THR A 17 1.59 -4.21 13.47
N GLY A 18 0.43 -4.35 14.13
CA GLY A 18 0.29 -4.14 15.58
C GLY A 18 -1.14 -3.79 15.99
N SER A 19 -1.36 -3.47 17.27
CA SER A 19 -2.67 -3.05 17.81
C SER A 19 -3.06 -1.61 17.43
N GLU A 20 -2.27 -0.94 16.58
CA GLU A 20 -2.34 0.51 16.38
C GLU A 20 -3.23 0.94 15.20
N GLY A 21 -3.76 -0.03 14.45
CA GLY A 21 -4.78 0.21 13.41
C GLY A 21 -4.19 0.43 12.02
N GLY A 22 -4.96 1.03 11.12
CA GLY A 22 -4.55 1.34 9.75
C GLY A 22 -5.10 2.68 9.29
N TYR A 23 -4.63 3.16 8.15
CA TYR A 23 -5.02 4.46 7.60
C TYR A 23 -5.34 4.42 6.11
N TRP A 24 -6.23 5.32 5.72
CA TRP A 24 -6.60 5.55 4.33
C TRP A 24 -5.48 6.33 3.63
N SER A 25 -4.99 5.82 2.51
CA SER A 25 -3.92 6.46 1.75
C SER A 25 -4.25 6.58 0.27
N ILE A 26 -3.53 7.46 -0.42
CA ILE A 26 -3.37 7.44 -1.86
C ILE A 26 -1.90 7.15 -2.16
N VAL A 27 -1.66 6.16 -3.01
CA VAL A 27 -0.35 5.79 -3.53
C VAL A 27 -0.13 6.55 -4.82
N ASP A 28 0.84 7.47 -4.83
CA ASP A 28 1.21 8.23 -6.01
C ASP A 28 1.67 7.29 -7.14
N LYS A 29 1.06 7.47 -8.32
CA LYS A 29 1.41 6.69 -9.52
C LYS A 29 2.88 6.88 -9.93
N ASP A 30 3.45 8.05 -9.64
CA ASP A 30 4.83 8.39 -10.03
C ASP A 30 5.86 7.83 -9.02
N SER A 31 5.38 7.26 -7.92
CA SER A 31 6.19 6.61 -6.87
C SER A 31 6.22 5.08 -6.96
N LEU A 32 5.63 4.52 -8.03
CA LEU A 32 5.73 3.10 -8.36
C LEU A 32 7.11 2.83 -8.96
N LEU A 33 7.95 2.14 -8.20
CA LEU A 33 9.31 1.77 -8.59
C LEU A 33 9.34 0.30 -9.01
N ILE A 34 10.22 -0.03 -9.94
CA ILE A 34 10.64 -1.43 -10.16
C ILE A 34 11.87 -1.64 -9.31
N ALA A 35 11.76 -2.51 -8.32
CA ALA A 35 12.81 -2.78 -7.35
C ALA A 35 13.20 -4.27 -7.36
N PRO A 36 14.44 -4.60 -7.02
CA PRO A 36 14.82 -5.97 -6.68
C PRO A 36 13.89 -6.51 -5.59
N ILE A 37 13.58 -7.79 -5.69
CA ILE A 37 12.81 -8.49 -4.67
C ILE A 37 13.65 -8.55 -3.38
N SER A 38 13.13 -7.94 -2.31
CA SER A 38 13.83 -7.79 -1.02
C SER A 38 13.45 -8.84 0.03
N HIS A 39 12.47 -9.69 -0.28
CA HIS A 39 11.96 -10.80 0.53
C HIS A 39 11.58 -11.93 -0.43
N GLY A 40 11.41 -13.17 0.02
CA GLY A 40 10.94 -14.23 -0.90
C GLY A 40 9.63 -13.85 -1.64
N VAL A 41 9.39 -14.46 -2.80
CA VAL A 41 8.15 -14.24 -3.59
C VAL A 41 7.12 -15.32 -3.31
N PHE A 42 5.84 -14.98 -3.45
CA PHE A 42 4.72 -15.90 -3.25
C PHE A 42 3.95 -16.13 -4.55
N ALA A 43 3.17 -17.21 -4.59
CA ALA A 43 2.26 -17.47 -5.70
C ALA A 43 1.29 -16.28 -5.90
N GLY A 44 1.10 -15.88 -7.16
CA GLY A 44 0.28 -14.74 -7.56
C GLY A 44 1.03 -13.40 -7.63
N THR A 45 2.24 -13.30 -7.08
CA THR A 45 3.06 -12.08 -7.19
C THR A 45 3.38 -11.77 -8.65
N LYS A 46 3.18 -10.51 -9.04
CA LYS A 46 3.61 -10.00 -10.35
C LYS A 46 5.09 -9.65 -10.29
N VAL A 47 5.83 -10.11 -11.28
CA VAL A 47 7.28 -9.93 -11.36
C VAL A 47 7.69 -9.48 -12.76
N PHE A 48 8.87 -8.89 -12.85
CA PHE A 48 9.52 -8.52 -14.10
C PHE A 48 10.90 -9.16 -14.15
N ALA A 49 11.35 -9.55 -15.34
CA ALA A 49 12.72 -10.02 -15.51
C ALA A 49 13.69 -8.87 -15.22
N LYS A 50 14.70 -9.12 -14.38
CA LYS A 50 15.65 -8.08 -13.95
C LYS A 50 16.38 -7.40 -15.11
N ASP A 51 16.73 -8.17 -16.13
CA ASP A 51 17.43 -7.68 -17.33
C ASP A 51 16.47 -7.17 -18.42
N ASN A 52 15.15 -7.33 -18.24
CA ASN A 52 14.13 -6.87 -19.16
C ASN A 52 12.83 -6.55 -18.42
N ILE A 53 12.71 -5.31 -17.93
CA ILE A 53 11.55 -4.85 -17.15
C ILE A 53 10.23 -4.84 -17.95
N GLU A 54 10.28 -4.92 -19.28
CA GLU A 54 9.07 -5.06 -20.10
C GLU A 54 8.56 -6.50 -20.13
N ARG A 55 9.40 -7.48 -19.79
CA ARG A 55 8.99 -8.89 -19.68
C ARG A 55 8.32 -9.11 -18.33
N ARG A 56 7.00 -9.26 -18.36
CA ARG A 56 6.12 -9.38 -17.20
C ARG A 56 5.68 -10.81 -17.00
N GLY A 57 5.62 -11.24 -15.76
CA GLY A 57 5.17 -12.58 -15.41
C GLY A 57 4.46 -12.61 -14.07
N ARG A 58 3.91 -13.78 -13.75
CA ARG A 58 3.27 -14.09 -12.48
C ARG A 58 3.92 -15.35 -11.89
N VAL A 59 4.24 -15.28 -10.61
CA VAL A 59 4.73 -16.45 -9.86
C VAL A 59 3.59 -17.45 -9.70
N LEU A 60 3.76 -18.67 -10.19
CA LEU A 60 2.83 -19.79 -10.02
C LEU A 60 3.08 -20.49 -8.68
N SER A 61 4.34 -20.68 -8.33
CA SER A 61 4.77 -21.28 -7.06
C SER A 61 6.17 -20.80 -6.70
N ALA A 62 6.52 -20.92 -5.41
CA ALA A 62 7.85 -20.63 -4.90
C ALA A 62 8.31 -21.75 -3.97
N MET A 63 9.62 -22.02 -3.97
CA MET A 63 10.26 -23.04 -3.13
C MET A 63 11.63 -22.54 -2.67
N ASN A 64 12.13 -23.09 -1.56
CA ASN A 64 13.49 -22.81 -1.12
C ASN A 64 14.50 -23.30 -2.18
N PRO A 65 15.74 -22.76 -2.22
CA PRO A 65 16.76 -23.20 -3.18
C PRO A 65 17.12 -24.69 -3.10
N ASP A 66 16.84 -25.34 -1.98
CA ASP A 66 17.03 -26.78 -1.78
C ASP A 66 15.85 -27.64 -2.27
N GLY A 67 14.81 -27.01 -2.84
CA GLY A 67 13.58 -27.64 -3.33
C GLY A 67 12.53 -27.92 -2.25
N SER A 68 12.78 -27.54 -0.98
CA SER A 68 11.80 -27.66 0.09
C SER A 68 10.70 -26.60 -0.01
N GLU A 69 9.56 -26.86 0.64
CA GLU A 69 8.41 -25.97 0.63
C GLU A 69 8.74 -24.60 1.25
N PHE A 70 8.39 -23.54 0.53
CA PHE A 70 8.54 -22.17 1.00
C PHE A 70 7.27 -21.73 1.75
N VAL A 71 7.37 -21.59 3.07
CA VAL A 71 6.21 -21.31 3.93
C VAL A 71 6.17 -19.85 4.41
N ILE A 72 7.34 -19.24 4.67
CA ILE A 72 7.46 -17.89 5.23
C ILE A 72 8.61 -17.17 4.54
N ALA A 73 8.40 -15.92 4.16
CA ALA A 73 9.44 -15.02 3.65
C ALA A 73 10.04 -14.19 4.79
N HIS A 74 11.36 -14.26 4.94
CA HIS A 74 12.14 -13.26 5.65
C HIS A 74 12.80 -12.29 4.67
N ALA A 75 13.13 -11.10 5.17
CA ALA A 75 13.88 -10.12 4.39
C ALA A 75 15.25 -10.71 4.01
N GLY A 76 15.59 -10.65 2.72
CA GLY A 76 16.81 -11.21 2.16
C GLY A 76 16.72 -12.68 1.71
N ASP A 77 15.59 -13.37 1.93
CA ASP A 77 15.42 -14.73 1.46
C ASP A 77 15.43 -14.80 -0.07
N VAL A 78 16.24 -15.71 -0.60
CA VAL A 78 16.27 -16.04 -2.03
C VAL A 78 15.54 -17.36 -2.21
N VAL A 79 14.45 -17.32 -2.96
CA VAL A 79 13.64 -18.49 -3.37
C VAL A 79 13.77 -18.77 -4.86
N GLN A 80 13.50 -20.01 -5.24
CA GLN A 80 13.21 -20.40 -6.63
C GLN A 80 11.72 -20.17 -6.89
N ALA A 81 11.42 -19.44 -7.96
CA ALA A 81 10.07 -19.11 -8.37
C ALA A 81 9.78 -19.72 -9.73
N PHE A 82 8.68 -20.47 -9.84
CA PHE A 82 8.17 -20.92 -11.12
C PHE A 82 7.23 -19.85 -11.66
N ILE A 83 7.52 -19.32 -12.83
CA ILE A 83 6.89 -18.12 -13.38
C ILE A 83 6.19 -18.47 -14.67
N GLU A 84 4.98 -17.92 -14.84
CA GLU A 84 4.31 -17.82 -16.12
C GLU A 84 4.46 -16.40 -16.66
N TRP A 85 5.12 -16.27 -17.80
CA TRP A 85 5.32 -15.00 -18.50
C TRP A 85 4.12 -14.65 -19.36
N GLU A 86 3.89 -13.35 -19.60
CA GLU A 86 2.81 -12.87 -20.47
C GLU A 86 3.01 -13.26 -21.94
N ASP A 87 4.23 -13.63 -22.33
CA ASP A 87 4.56 -14.20 -23.65
C ASP A 87 4.16 -15.69 -23.78
N GLY A 88 3.68 -16.30 -22.69
CA GLY A 88 3.24 -17.70 -22.63
C GLY A 88 4.34 -18.69 -22.25
N GLU A 89 5.58 -18.25 -22.06
CA GLU A 89 6.65 -19.12 -21.57
C GLU A 89 6.53 -19.36 -20.06
N GLN A 90 7.04 -20.51 -19.62
CA GLN A 90 7.16 -20.82 -18.21
C GLN A 90 8.62 -21.14 -17.87
N GLU A 91 9.10 -20.59 -16.77
CA GLU A 91 10.51 -20.67 -16.39
C GLU A 91 10.67 -20.75 -14.88
N LEU A 92 11.68 -21.50 -14.43
CA LEU A 92 12.11 -21.49 -13.04
C LEU A 92 13.26 -20.49 -12.90
N MET A 93 13.06 -19.45 -12.11
CA MET A 93 14.07 -18.41 -11.88
C MET A 93 14.36 -18.21 -10.40
N MET A 94 15.56 -17.74 -10.09
CA MET A 94 15.86 -17.25 -8.75
C MET A 94 15.22 -15.90 -8.55
N SER A 95 14.61 -15.67 -7.39
CA SER A 95 14.07 -14.37 -7.00
C SER A 95 15.08 -13.21 -7.07
N SER A 96 16.39 -13.49 -6.98
CA SER A 96 17.47 -12.51 -7.17
C SER A 96 17.60 -11.97 -8.61
N ASP A 97 17.02 -12.69 -9.57
CA ASP A 97 17.00 -12.37 -11.01
C ASP A 97 15.64 -11.81 -11.43
N LEU A 98 14.78 -11.53 -10.46
CA LEU A 98 13.47 -10.94 -10.62
C LEU A 98 13.43 -9.57 -9.96
N THR A 99 12.53 -8.75 -10.46
CA THR A 99 12.14 -7.48 -9.84
C THR A 99 10.64 -7.48 -9.64
N GLN A 100 10.15 -6.65 -8.72
CA GLN A 100 8.73 -6.47 -8.49
C GLN A 100 8.42 -4.98 -8.43
N GLN A 101 7.15 -4.65 -8.66
CA GLN A 101 6.66 -3.32 -8.41
C GLN A 101 6.68 -3.08 -6.90
N SER A 102 7.33 -2.01 -6.48
CA SER A 102 7.41 -1.57 -5.10
C SER A 102 6.94 -0.12 -5.04
N ILE A 103 6.35 0.25 -3.91
CA ILE A 103 5.92 1.62 -3.65
C ILE A 103 7.01 2.27 -2.80
N SER A 104 7.55 3.40 -3.24
CA SER A 104 8.45 4.17 -2.38
C SER A 104 7.67 4.72 -1.18
N PHE A 105 8.26 4.72 0.03
CA PHE A 105 7.63 5.31 1.22
C PHE A 105 7.16 6.76 1.01
N ASP A 106 7.91 7.56 0.24
CA ASP A 106 7.55 8.95 -0.09
C ASP A 106 6.33 9.07 -1.02
N GLY A 107 5.89 7.94 -1.60
CA GLY A 107 4.74 7.84 -2.49
C GLY A 107 3.42 7.54 -1.80
N ILE A 108 3.44 7.27 -0.49
CA ILE A 108 2.24 6.97 0.28
C ILE A 108 1.78 8.25 0.96
N TRP A 109 0.59 8.71 0.60
CA TRP A 109 0.00 9.92 1.13
C TRP A 109 -1.24 9.57 1.94
N GLU A 110 -1.13 9.65 3.27
CA GLU A 110 -2.29 9.54 4.15
C GLU A 110 -3.34 10.60 3.80
N VAL A 111 -4.57 10.16 3.62
CA VAL A 111 -5.76 10.99 3.41
C VAL A 111 -6.19 11.56 4.76
N LYS A 112 -6.33 12.88 4.86
CA LYS A 112 -6.61 13.61 6.11
C LYS A 112 -7.87 14.47 6.01
N ASP A 113 -8.42 14.81 7.16
CA ASP A 113 -9.48 15.82 7.25
C ASP A 113 -9.08 17.12 6.55
N GLY A 114 -10.00 17.65 5.74
CA GLY A 114 -9.79 18.87 4.97
C GLY A 114 -9.10 18.67 3.61
N ASP A 115 -8.64 17.46 3.28
CA ASP A 115 -8.25 17.15 1.91
C ASP A 115 -9.48 17.13 0.99
N TYR A 116 -9.29 17.47 -0.28
CA TYR A 116 -10.31 17.26 -1.30
C TYR A 116 -9.93 16.04 -2.13
N LEU A 117 -10.77 15.01 -2.12
CA LEU A 117 -10.51 13.75 -2.80
C LEU A 117 -11.54 13.55 -3.92
N THR A 118 -11.08 13.12 -5.09
CA THR A 118 -11.92 12.66 -6.20
C THR A 118 -11.57 11.22 -6.51
N VAL A 119 -12.54 10.32 -6.43
CA VAL A 119 -12.42 8.89 -6.73
C VAL A 119 -13.07 8.61 -8.08
N TYR A 120 -12.39 7.88 -8.94
CA TYR A 120 -12.88 7.54 -10.28
C TYR A 120 -13.27 6.07 -10.39
N GLU A 121 -14.18 5.75 -11.30
CA GLU A 121 -14.54 4.37 -11.61
C GLU A 121 -13.33 3.61 -12.20
N LYS A 122 -13.06 2.39 -11.72
CA LYS A 122 -11.95 1.57 -12.22
C LYS A 122 -11.99 1.28 -13.72
N ILE A 123 -13.18 0.92 -14.23
CA ILE A 123 -13.35 0.47 -15.61
C ILE A 123 -13.41 1.68 -16.56
N MET A 124 -13.87 2.83 -16.06
CA MET A 124 -13.97 4.08 -16.80
C MET A 124 -13.38 5.22 -15.98
N PRO A 125 -12.03 5.39 -15.95
CA PRO A 125 -11.35 6.36 -15.08
C PRO A 125 -11.69 7.83 -15.35
N ALA A 126 -12.41 8.11 -16.45
CA ALA A 126 -12.94 9.45 -16.73
C ALA A 126 -14.23 9.76 -15.95
N ARG A 127 -14.88 8.76 -15.34
CA ARG A 127 -16.10 8.92 -14.54
C ARG A 127 -15.77 9.04 -13.06
N VAL A 128 -16.34 10.06 -12.43
CA VAL A 128 -16.23 10.28 -10.99
C VAL A 128 -17.22 9.36 -10.28
N ALA A 129 -16.69 8.48 -9.42
CA ALA A 129 -17.48 7.64 -8.52
C ALA A 129 -17.88 8.41 -7.26
N TRP A 130 -17.01 9.32 -6.80
CA TRP A 130 -17.25 10.21 -5.67
C TRP A 130 -16.27 11.38 -5.69
N GLU A 131 -16.69 12.54 -5.20
CA GLU A 131 -15.82 13.67 -4.96
C GLU A 131 -16.29 14.49 -3.77
N GLY A 132 -15.35 15.04 -3.01
CA GLY A 132 -15.70 15.90 -1.88
C GLY A 132 -14.56 16.21 -0.93
N LEU A 133 -14.90 17.03 0.06
CA LEU A 133 -14.02 17.30 1.20
C LEU A 133 -14.03 16.09 2.13
N VAL A 134 -12.85 15.61 2.47
CA VAL A 134 -12.65 14.56 3.45
C VAL A 134 -12.95 15.12 4.84
N LYS A 135 -13.83 14.41 5.55
CA LYS A 135 -14.20 14.67 6.93
C LYS A 135 -14.53 13.33 7.59
N PHE A 136 -13.62 12.89 8.44
CA PHE A 136 -13.72 11.63 9.15
C PHE A 136 -14.60 11.76 10.39
N LEU A 137 -15.50 10.79 10.54
CA LEU A 137 -16.17 10.51 11.79
C LEU A 137 -15.43 9.37 12.48
N ARG A 138 -15.09 9.58 13.75
CA ARG A 138 -14.59 8.50 14.60
C ARG A 138 -15.76 7.56 14.92
N LYS A 139 -15.59 6.28 14.60
CA LYS A 139 -16.54 5.22 14.98
C LYS A 139 -16.47 4.98 16.50
N ASP A 140 -17.53 4.39 17.04
CA ASP A 140 -17.60 4.02 18.46
C ASP A 140 -16.66 2.82 18.72
N PRO A 141 -15.71 2.92 19.68
CA PRO A 141 -14.87 1.83 20.18
C PRO A 141 -15.57 0.49 20.39
N ASP A 142 -16.82 0.52 20.84
CA ASP A 142 -17.54 -0.69 21.23
C ASP A 142 -18.21 -1.41 20.04
N THR A 143 -18.08 -0.87 18.82
CA THR A 143 -18.68 -1.40 17.59
C THR A 143 -17.68 -1.97 16.59
N TYR A 144 -16.39 -2.02 16.93
CA TYR A 144 -15.33 -2.48 16.03
C TYR A 144 -15.24 -4.00 15.93
N GLU A 145 -15.13 -4.50 14.70
CA GLU A 145 -14.35 -5.71 14.44
C GLU A 145 -12.86 -5.31 14.42
N GLU A 146 -11.94 -6.15 14.91
CA GLU A 146 -10.49 -5.85 15.06
C GLU A 146 -9.80 -5.32 13.79
N LEU A 147 -10.43 -5.48 12.64
CA LEU A 147 -9.91 -5.14 11.31
C LEU A 147 -10.58 -3.91 10.68
N ASP A 148 -11.49 -3.24 11.39
CA ASP A 148 -12.23 -2.11 10.84
C ASP A 148 -11.50 -0.78 11.15
N PRO A 149 -11.17 0.05 10.15
CA PRO A 149 -10.54 1.34 10.39
C PRO A 149 -11.35 2.21 11.36
N PRO A 150 -10.69 2.94 12.27
CA PRO A 150 -11.37 3.71 13.29
C PRO A 150 -12.18 4.90 12.74
N TYR A 151 -11.99 5.24 11.46
CA TYR A 151 -12.52 6.44 10.82
C TYR A 151 -13.28 6.11 9.54
N VAL A 152 -14.46 6.74 9.37
CA VAL A 152 -15.25 6.69 8.14
C VAL A 152 -15.53 8.08 7.61
N GLN A 153 -15.65 8.23 6.29
CA GLN A 153 -15.99 9.51 5.68
C GLN A 153 -17.46 9.87 5.94
N GLU A 154 -17.73 11.06 6.49
CA GLU A 154 -19.08 11.52 6.87
C GLU A 154 -20.08 11.50 5.70
N SER A 155 -19.62 11.86 4.50
CA SER A 155 -20.47 12.03 3.31
C SER A 155 -20.56 10.80 2.41
N ALA A 156 -19.98 9.67 2.80
CA ALA A 156 -19.98 8.44 2.02
C ALA A 156 -20.52 7.27 2.84
N ASP A 157 -21.16 6.31 2.16
CA ASP A 157 -21.49 5.03 2.79
C ASP A 157 -20.19 4.33 3.23
N PRO A 158 -20.06 3.88 4.49
CA PRO A 158 -18.83 3.27 5.00
C PRO A 158 -18.35 2.05 4.20
N THR A 159 -19.27 1.23 3.70
CA THR A 159 -18.95 0.02 2.94
C THR A 159 -18.38 0.40 1.58
N ILE A 160 -19.02 1.37 0.92
CA ILE A 160 -18.57 1.89 -0.38
C ILE A 160 -17.21 2.60 -0.23
N TRP A 161 -17.06 3.43 0.81
CA TRP A 161 -15.79 4.12 1.11
C TRP A 161 -14.66 3.10 1.24
N ARG A 162 -14.82 2.11 2.14
CA ARG A 162 -13.84 1.04 2.35
C ARG A 162 -13.55 0.26 1.06
N HIS A 163 -14.57 0.00 0.25
CA HIS A 163 -14.41 -0.70 -1.02
C HIS A 163 -13.45 0.03 -1.96
N TRP A 164 -13.50 1.36 -2.05
CA TRP A 164 -12.61 2.09 -2.94
C TRP A 164 -11.12 1.93 -2.58
N PHE A 165 -10.79 1.93 -1.29
CA PHE A 165 -9.41 1.74 -0.81
C PHE A 165 -8.95 0.29 -0.94
N LEU A 166 -9.74 -0.68 -0.45
CA LEU A 166 -9.37 -2.10 -0.49
C LEU A 166 -9.18 -2.63 -1.91
N TYR A 167 -9.87 -2.03 -2.87
CA TYR A 167 -9.75 -2.43 -4.26
C TYR A 167 -8.86 -1.47 -5.05
N ALA A 168 -8.17 -0.50 -4.49
CA ALA A 168 -7.27 0.38 -5.24
C ALA A 168 -7.96 1.14 -6.40
N TYR A 169 -9.03 1.85 -6.07
CA TYR A 169 -9.68 2.73 -7.04
C TYR A 169 -8.75 3.90 -7.43
N PRO A 170 -8.73 4.31 -8.71
CA PRO A 170 -8.00 5.49 -9.13
C PRO A 170 -8.57 6.74 -8.48
N ALA A 171 -7.71 7.67 -8.06
CA ALA A 171 -8.12 8.89 -7.40
C ALA A 171 -7.18 10.08 -7.63
N THR A 172 -7.66 11.28 -7.33
CA THR A 172 -6.82 12.47 -7.11
C THR A 172 -7.06 13.02 -5.72
N LEU A 173 -5.98 13.41 -5.05
CA LEU A 173 -6.00 14.08 -3.75
C LEU A 173 -5.45 15.49 -3.93
N MET A 174 -6.23 16.48 -3.56
CA MET A 174 -5.82 17.87 -3.52
C MET A 174 -5.75 18.34 -2.07
N ARG A 175 -4.54 18.71 -1.65
CA ARG A 175 -4.28 19.24 -0.31
C ARG A 175 -4.07 20.75 -0.37
N PRO A 176 -4.89 21.55 0.34
CA PRO A 176 -4.67 22.99 0.46
C PRO A 176 -3.33 23.26 1.17
N THR A 177 -2.39 23.89 0.48
CA THR A 177 -1.09 24.27 1.08
C THR A 177 -1.30 25.54 1.90
N GLY A 178 -1.24 25.37 3.21
CA GLY A 178 -1.52 26.40 4.23
C GLY A 178 -1.59 25.81 5.64
N PHE A 179 -1.85 24.51 5.76
CA PHE A 179 -1.61 23.75 6.98
C PHE A 179 -0.13 23.38 7.07
N ILE A 180 0.57 24.06 7.98
CA ILE A 180 1.94 23.72 8.38
C ILE A 180 1.93 22.26 8.85
N ARG A 181 2.74 21.38 8.21
CA ARG A 181 3.04 20.05 8.78
C ARG A 181 3.45 20.28 10.24
N PRO A 182 2.76 19.74 11.27
CA PRO A 182 3.47 19.52 12.52
C PRO A 182 4.66 18.65 12.14
N LYS A 183 5.89 19.17 12.33
CA LYS A 183 7.08 18.32 12.21
C LYS A 183 6.77 17.08 13.03
N SER A 184 6.88 15.91 12.39
CA SER A 184 6.82 14.63 13.08
C SER A 184 7.71 14.77 14.31
N ILE A 185 7.11 14.59 15.49
CA ILE A 185 7.89 14.43 16.71
C ILE A 185 8.65 13.13 16.46
N PRO A 186 10.01 13.15 16.38
CA PRO A 186 10.74 11.92 16.23
C PRO A 186 10.35 11.00 17.39
N PRO A 187 10.23 9.68 17.17
CA PRO A 187 9.92 8.74 18.24
C PRO A 187 10.91 9.00 19.38
N ILE A 188 10.39 9.18 20.59
CA ILE A 188 11.20 9.30 21.81
C ILE A 188 11.94 7.97 21.98
N THR A 189 13.12 7.89 21.38
CA THR A 189 14.09 6.82 21.61
C THR A 189 14.73 7.09 22.96
N GLY A 190 14.16 6.53 24.02
CA GLY A 190 14.80 6.51 25.32
C GLY A 190 13.91 6.74 26.52
N LEU A 191 12.87 5.92 26.71
CA LEU A 191 12.36 5.66 28.06
C LEU A 191 12.47 4.16 28.34
N ARG A 192 13.68 3.75 28.75
CA ARG A 192 13.90 2.51 29.48
C ARG A 192 13.01 2.58 30.73
N ARG A 193 11.93 1.80 30.76
CA ARG A 193 11.22 1.52 32.02
C ARG A 193 12.25 0.91 32.98
N GLN A 194 12.69 1.68 33.98
CA GLN A 194 13.33 1.08 35.14
C GLN A 194 12.27 0.22 35.82
N LYS A 195 12.53 -1.08 35.94
CA LYS A 195 11.71 -1.96 36.77
C LYS A 195 11.75 -1.41 38.21
N PRO A 196 10.63 -1.35 38.93
CA PRO A 196 10.67 -1.16 40.38
C PRO A 196 11.46 -2.32 40.97
N LYS A 197 12.42 -1.99 41.84
CA LYS A 197 12.99 -2.98 42.75
C LYS A 197 12.00 -3.15 43.90
N GLU A 198 11.37 -4.31 43.96
CA GLU A 198 11.00 -4.98 45.22
C GLU A 198 11.18 -6.49 45.04
#